data_AF-A0A3R9WGE7-F1
#
_entry.id   AF-A0A3R9WGE7-F1
#
_cell.length_a   1.000
_cell.length_b   1.000
_cell.length_c   1.000
_cell.angle_alpha   90.00
_cell.angle_beta   90.00
_cell.angle_gamma   90.00
#
_symmetry.space_group_name_H-M   'P 1'
#
loop_
_entity.id
_entity.type
_entity.pdbx_description
1 polymer ?
#
loop_
_entity_poly.entity_id
_entity_poly.type
_entity_poly.pdbx_seq_one_letter_code
_entity_poly.pdbx_strand_id
1 'polypeptide(L)'
;MSRWKSLAFFALTVALVSSVSVAPAQVSINIGTPPVCPYGYFDYAPYNCAPYGYYGPDWFTGGVFIGAGPWFHGPHGFYGHVDNRYDPHHGYNGPMPERNEQAFTHFHANEARDGQGHVGNAGHNPGGEHSAGFQGHGGGGHSGGHH
;
A
#
# COMPACT_ATOMS: atom_id res chain seq x y z
N MET A 1 6.94 65.77 -6.69
CA MET A 1 8.05 64.80 -6.89
C MET A 1 7.86 63.45 -6.17
N SER A 2 7.26 63.40 -4.96
CA SER A 2 7.15 62.15 -4.18
C SER A 2 6.06 61.17 -4.67
N ARG A 3 4.87 61.66 -5.04
CA ARG A 3 3.71 60.82 -5.42
C ARG A 3 3.92 59.97 -6.69
N TRP A 4 4.66 60.49 -7.66
CA TRP A 4 5.02 59.77 -8.90
C TRP A 4 5.95 58.59 -8.60
N LYS A 5 6.95 58.80 -7.73
CA LYS A 5 7.89 57.75 -7.32
C LYS A 5 7.14 56.64 -6.58
N SER A 6 6.22 56.99 -5.67
CA SER A 6 5.39 56.01 -4.96
C SER A 6 4.50 55.18 -5.89
N LEU A 7 3.91 55.79 -6.92
CA LEU A 7 3.11 55.08 -7.93
C LEU A 7 3.98 54.13 -8.78
N ALA A 8 5.18 54.56 -9.16
CA ALA A 8 6.12 53.73 -9.91
C ALA A 8 6.58 52.51 -9.11
N PHE A 9 6.87 52.68 -7.82
CA PHE A 9 7.21 51.56 -6.94
C PHE A 9 6.05 50.58 -6.76
N PHE A 10 4.82 51.08 -6.61
CA PHE A 10 3.63 50.23 -6.51
C PHE A 10 3.35 49.43 -7.79
N ALA A 11 3.54 50.05 -8.95
CA ALA A 11 3.39 49.35 -10.23
C ALA A 11 4.44 48.25 -10.41
N LEU A 12 5.69 48.51 -9.98
CA LEU A 12 6.78 47.54 -10.04
C LEU A 12 6.53 46.33 -9.13
N THR A 13 6.03 46.55 -7.91
CA THR A 13 5.75 45.46 -6.96
C THR A 13 4.57 44.60 -7.42
N VAL A 14 3.50 45.21 -7.95
CA VAL A 14 2.37 44.47 -8.52
C VAL A 14 2.82 43.62 -9.71
N ALA A 15 3.64 44.17 -10.61
CA ALA A 15 4.15 43.44 -11.77
C ALA A 15 5.02 42.23 -11.38
N LEU A 16 5.84 42.35 -10.32
CA LEU A 16 6.68 41.25 -9.84
C LEU A 16 5.85 40.12 -9.21
N VAL A 17 4.81 40.43 -8.43
CA VAL A 17 3.96 39.41 -7.79
C VAL A 17 3.09 38.65 -8.78
N SER A 18 2.71 39.26 -9.91
CA SER A 18 1.92 38.59 -10.95
C SER A 18 2.68 37.51 -11.75
N SER A 19 3.99 37.33 -11.53
CA SER A 19 4.84 36.42 -12.31
C SER A 19 5.09 35.05 -11.66
N VAL A 20 4.42 34.74 -10.55
CA VAL A 20 4.58 33.44 -9.88
C VAL A 20 3.78 32.37 -10.65
N SER A 21 4.45 31.68 -11.55
CA SER A 21 3.95 30.45 -12.18
C SER A 21 3.97 29.32 -11.16
N VAL A 22 2.80 28.80 -10.79
CA VAL A 22 2.69 27.49 -10.14
C VAL A 22 2.92 26.45 -11.22
N ALA A 23 4.15 25.96 -11.32
CA ALA A 23 4.44 24.84 -12.20
C ALA A 23 3.72 23.59 -11.68
N PRO A 24 2.91 22.87 -12.49
CA PRO A 24 2.40 21.58 -12.08
C PRO A 24 3.60 20.63 -11.88
N ALA A 25 3.74 20.07 -10.67
CA ALA A 25 4.70 19.00 -10.43
C ALA A 25 4.29 17.80 -11.29
N GLN A 26 5.05 17.52 -12.35
CA GLN A 26 4.75 16.45 -13.29
C GLN A 26 5.38 15.16 -12.75
N VAL A 27 4.62 14.42 -11.93
CA VAL A 27 5.04 13.09 -11.47
C VAL A 27 4.78 12.10 -12.60
N SER A 28 5.81 11.81 -13.39
CA SER A 28 5.76 10.72 -14.37
C SER A 28 5.90 9.39 -13.63
N ILE A 29 4.82 8.63 -13.53
CA ILE A 29 4.88 7.25 -13.03
C ILE A 29 5.20 6.37 -14.24
N ASN A 30 6.48 6.12 -14.46
CA ASN A 30 6.90 5.07 -15.41
C ASN A 30 6.56 3.72 -14.75
N ILE A 31 5.51 3.06 -15.23
CA ILE A 31 5.14 1.72 -14.76
C ILE A 31 6.16 0.75 -15.37
N GLY A 32 7.32 0.68 -14.70
CA GLY A 32 8.44 -0.18 -15.06
C GLY A 32 8.28 -1.58 -14.47
N THR A 33 9.40 -2.20 -14.10
CA THR A 33 9.41 -3.45 -13.33
C THR A 33 8.81 -3.24 -11.93
N PRO A 34 8.19 -4.27 -11.31
CA PRO A 34 7.67 -4.15 -9.95
C PRO A 34 8.78 -3.81 -8.96
N PRO A 35 8.47 -3.09 -7.87
CA PRO A 35 9.41 -2.87 -6.76
C PRO A 35 9.93 -4.19 -6.18
N VAL A 36 11.24 -4.26 -5.93
CA VAL A 36 11.88 -5.42 -5.29
C VAL A 36 11.88 -5.21 -3.77
N CYS A 37 10.80 -5.66 -3.12
CA CYS A 37 10.59 -5.52 -1.68
C CYS A 37 10.47 -6.91 -1.02
N PRO A 38 11.04 -7.14 0.18
CA PRO A 38 11.04 -8.47 0.81
C PRO A 38 9.64 -9.06 1.06
N TYR A 39 8.64 -8.22 1.30
CA TYR A 39 7.28 -8.62 1.71
C TYR A 39 6.19 -8.01 0.83
N GLY A 40 6.57 -7.57 -0.38
CA GLY A 40 5.69 -6.82 -1.27
C GLY A 40 5.70 -5.32 -1.03
N TYR A 41 4.78 -4.65 -1.69
CA TYR A 41 4.66 -3.19 -1.76
C TYR A 41 3.19 -2.80 -1.73
N PHE A 42 2.86 -1.60 -1.29
CA PHE A 42 1.46 -1.16 -1.17
C PHE A 42 0.70 -1.25 -2.50
N ASP A 43 -0.60 -1.53 -2.43
CA ASP A 43 -1.53 -1.62 -3.55
C ASP A 43 -1.81 -0.27 -4.23
N TYR A 44 -1.35 0.83 -3.64
CA TYR A 44 -1.51 2.19 -4.13
C TYR A 44 -0.18 2.84 -4.55
N ALA A 45 -0.25 3.77 -5.50
CA ALA A 45 0.90 4.57 -5.92
C ALA A 45 1.44 5.41 -4.74
N PRO A 46 2.78 5.53 -4.57
CA PRO A 46 3.83 5.17 -5.54
C PRO A 46 4.36 3.73 -5.41
N TYR A 47 3.60 2.80 -4.80
CA TYR A 47 4.00 1.40 -4.62
C TYR A 47 5.27 1.24 -3.76
N ASN A 48 5.32 1.96 -2.64
CA ASN A 48 6.42 1.83 -1.68
C ASN A 48 6.44 0.43 -1.06
N CYS A 49 7.61 -0.04 -0.63
CA CYS A 49 7.71 -1.31 0.10
C CYS A 49 6.83 -1.30 1.34
N ALA A 50 6.02 -2.34 1.49
CA ALA A 50 5.17 -2.52 2.65
C ALA A 50 5.99 -3.18 3.79
N PRO A 51 5.74 -2.81 5.05
CA PRO A 51 6.34 -3.49 6.19
C PRO A 51 5.79 -4.92 6.32
N TYR A 52 6.53 -5.71 7.09
CA TYR A 52 6.15 -7.06 7.45
C TYR A 52 4.82 -7.05 8.21
N GLY A 53 3.87 -7.88 7.80
CA GLY A 53 2.54 -7.95 8.43
C GLY A 53 1.46 -7.05 7.82
N TYR A 54 1.75 -6.26 6.77
CA TYR A 54 0.69 -5.54 6.05
C TYR A 54 -0.20 -6.50 5.25
N TYR A 55 0.41 -7.43 4.50
CA TYR A 55 -0.30 -8.44 3.73
C TYR A 55 -0.51 -9.73 4.53
N GLY A 56 -1.73 -10.25 4.48
CA GLY A 56 -2.05 -11.58 4.99
C GLY A 56 -1.54 -12.70 4.08
N PRO A 57 -1.55 -13.96 4.56
CA PRO A 57 -1.18 -15.13 3.79
C PRO A 57 -1.80 -15.27 2.39
N ASP A 58 -3.01 -14.76 2.17
CA ASP A 58 -3.70 -14.80 0.86
C ASP A 58 -2.87 -14.22 -0.29
N TRP A 59 -2.02 -13.24 0.02
CA TRP A 59 -1.21 -12.52 -0.95
C TRP A 59 0.06 -13.26 -1.37
N PHE A 60 0.27 -14.47 -0.85
CA PHE A 60 1.48 -15.24 -1.06
C PHE A 60 1.16 -16.65 -1.56
N THR A 61 1.86 -17.07 -2.61
CA THR A 61 1.82 -18.45 -3.11
C THR A 61 3.20 -19.09 -2.90
N GLY A 62 3.26 -20.10 -2.03
CA GLY A 62 4.53 -20.75 -1.68
C GLY A 62 5.54 -19.78 -1.04
N GLY A 63 5.05 -18.79 -0.29
CA GLY A 63 5.88 -17.72 0.30
C GLY A 63 6.28 -16.59 -0.66
N VAL A 64 5.89 -16.63 -1.93
CA VAL A 64 6.18 -15.57 -2.91
C VAL A 64 4.99 -14.63 -3.03
N PHE A 65 5.22 -13.33 -2.87
CA PHE A 65 4.20 -12.30 -3.05
C PHE A 65 3.70 -12.29 -4.50
N ILE A 66 2.38 -12.38 -4.68
CA ILE A 66 1.74 -12.48 -6.01
C ILE A 66 1.63 -11.14 -6.74
N GLY A 67 2.03 -10.05 -6.07
CA GLY A 67 1.99 -8.69 -6.59
C GLY A 67 0.76 -7.91 -6.13
N ALA A 68 0.76 -6.62 -6.45
CA ALA A 68 -0.38 -5.71 -6.36
C ALA A 68 -0.26 -4.64 -7.47
N GLY A 69 -1.33 -3.90 -7.67
CA GLY A 69 -1.48 -2.88 -8.70
C GLY A 69 -1.26 -3.45 -10.12
N PRO A 70 -0.48 -2.73 -10.96
CA PRO A 70 -0.20 -3.13 -12.34
C PRO A 70 0.52 -4.48 -12.49
N TRP A 71 1.12 -5.00 -11.42
CA TRP A 71 1.87 -6.25 -11.42
C TRP A 71 1.20 -7.34 -10.58
N PHE A 72 -0.12 -7.26 -10.37
CA PHE A 72 -0.87 -8.33 -9.73
C PHE A 72 -1.00 -9.54 -10.67
N HIS A 73 -0.57 -10.72 -10.21
CA HIS A 73 -0.63 -11.98 -10.97
C HIS A 73 -1.48 -13.05 -10.26
N GLY A 74 -2.33 -12.65 -9.32
CA GLY A 74 -3.24 -13.57 -8.63
C GLY A 74 -4.49 -13.94 -9.43
N PRO A 75 -5.35 -14.81 -8.87
CA PRO A 75 -6.55 -15.29 -9.55
C PRO A 75 -7.57 -14.16 -9.76
N HIS A 76 -8.46 -14.34 -10.75
CA HIS A 76 -9.56 -13.41 -10.98
C HIS A 76 -10.55 -13.42 -9.81
N GLY A 77 -11.03 -12.23 -9.42
CA GLY A 77 -11.94 -12.08 -8.28
C GLY A 77 -11.27 -12.28 -6.92
N PHE A 78 -9.93 -12.26 -6.88
CA PHE A 78 -9.17 -12.32 -5.65
C PHE A 78 -9.47 -11.14 -4.73
N TYR A 79 -9.67 -11.47 -3.46
CA TYR A 79 -9.60 -10.52 -2.35
C TYR A 79 -8.76 -11.16 -1.26
N GLY A 80 -7.67 -10.51 -0.89
CA GLY A 80 -6.78 -10.96 0.17
C GLY A 80 -6.82 -10.03 1.35
N HIS A 81 -6.65 -10.57 2.55
CA HIS A 81 -6.65 -9.75 3.74
C HIS A 81 -5.42 -8.86 3.88
N VAL A 82 -5.64 -7.67 4.43
CA VAL A 82 -4.61 -6.70 4.81
C VAL A 82 -4.81 -6.25 6.25
N ASP A 83 -3.74 -5.75 6.85
CA ASP A 83 -3.75 -5.15 8.18
C ASP A 83 -3.30 -3.69 8.09
N ASN A 84 -4.29 -2.81 8.06
CA ASN A 84 -4.08 -1.37 7.92
C ASN A 84 -3.36 -0.75 9.13
N ARG A 85 -3.12 -1.47 10.24
CA ARG A 85 -2.27 -0.94 11.33
C ARG A 85 -0.83 -0.72 10.88
N TYR A 86 -0.43 -1.37 9.78
CA TYR A 86 0.87 -1.24 9.14
C TYR A 86 0.89 -0.25 7.96
N ASP A 87 -0.22 0.43 7.69
CA ASP A 87 -0.33 1.40 6.60
C ASP A 87 -0.03 2.83 7.09
N PRO A 88 0.94 3.54 6.49
CA PRO A 88 1.22 4.94 6.81
C PRO A 88 0.01 5.86 6.70
N HIS A 89 -0.92 5.61 5.76
CA HIS A 89 -2.15 6.40 5.64
C HIS A 89 -3.11 6.22 6.82
N HIS A 90 -2.95 5.12 7.57
CA HIS A 90 -3.74 4.80 8.76
C HIS A 90 -2.97 5.08 10.06
N GLY A 91 -1.88 5.85 9.98
CA GLY A 91 -1.12 6.32 11.15
C GLY A 91 0.04 5.41 11.57
N TYR A 92 0.41 4.43 10.76
CA TYR A 92 1.63 3.66 10.99
C TYR A 92 2.87 4.55 10.84
N ASN A 93 3.67 4.61 11.89
CA ASN A 93 4.95 5.32 11.93
C ASN A 93 6.09 4.41 12.42
N GLY A 94 5.88 3.08 12.35
CA GLY A 94 6.79 2.08 12.91
C GLY A 94 8.04 1.83 12.04
N PRO A 95 9.06 1.18 12.61
CA PRO A 95 10.24 0.77 11.86
C PRO A 95 9.87 -0.30 10.83
N MET A 96 10.49 -0.22 9.65
CA MET A 96 10.42 -1.29 8.66
C MET A 96 11.07 -2.57 9.23
N PRO A 97 10.57 -3.76 8.86
CA PRO A 97 11.03 -5.03 9.43
C PRO A 97 12.54 -5.26 9.28
N GLU A 98 13.12 -5.87 10.30
CA GLU A 98 14.55 -6.15 10.39
C GLU A 98 14.94 -7.42 9.60
N ARG A 99 16.25 -7.59 9.38
CA ARG A 99 16.80 -8.81 8.77
C ARG A 99 16.53 -10.01 9.70
N ASN A 100 15.80 -11.02 9.20
CA ASN A 100 15.42 -12.30 9.86
C ASN A 100 14.10 -12.32 10.67
N GLU A 101 13.19 -11.36 10.49
CA GLU A 101 11.86 -11.40 11.11
C GLU A 101 10.96 -12.52 10.54
N GLN A 102 10.17 -13.19 11.37
CA GLN A 102 9.42 -14.40 11.01
C GLN A 102 8.05 -14.12 10.38
N ALA A 103 7.67 -15.03 9.48
CA ALA A 103 6.37 -15.23 8.86
C ALA A 103 5.14 -15.03 9.81
N PHE A 104 4.22 -14.14 9.49
CA PHE A 104 2.82 -13.92 9.89
C PHE A 104 2.47 -13.85 11.38
N THR A 105 3.44 -13.71 12.29
CA THR A 105 3.22 -13.88 13.74
C THR A 105 2.33 -12.81 14.39
N HIS A 106 2.15 -11.64 13.77
CA HIS A 106 1.38 -10.51 14.31
C HIS A 106 0.35 -9.93 13.34
N PHE A 107 0.01 -10.66 12.28
CA PHE A 107 -1.00 -10.22 11.33
C PHE A 107 -2.39 -10.23 11.97
N HIS A 108 -3.10 -9.11 11.90
CA HIS A 108 -4.50 -9.02 12.29
C HIS A 108 -5.29 -8.34 11.19
N ALA A 109 -5.86 -9.13 10.28
CA ALA A 109 -6.66 -8.59 9.20
C ALA A 109 -7.77 -7.69 9.72
N ASN A 110 -7.92 -6.55 9.07
CA ASN A 110 -9.02 -5.63 9.32
C ASN A 110 -9.72 -5.19 8.04
N GLU A 111 -9.20 -5.58 6.88
CA GLU A 111 -9.79 -5.30 5.58
C GLU A 111 -9.39 -6.37 4.56
N ALA A 112 -10.17 -6.53 3.50
CA ALA A 112 -9.82 -7.37 2.36
C ALA A 112 -9.82 -6.53 1.09
N ARG A 113 -8.82 -6.74 0.23
CA ARG A 113 -8.59 -5.94 -0.97
C ARG A 113 -8.28 -6.80 -2.19
N ASP A 114 -8.72 -6.35 -3.36
CA ASP A 114 -8.29 -6.94 -4.63
C ASP A 114 -6.90 -6.45 -5.04
N GLY A 115 -6.38 -7.02 -6.13
CA GLY A 115 -5.08 -6.66 -6.68
C GLY A 115 -4.93 -5.20 -7.06
N GLN A 116 -6.02 -4.43 -7.20
CA GLN A 116 -6.02 -3.02 -7.56
C GLN A 116 -6.24 -2.10 -6.35
N GLY A 117 -6.43 -2.67 -5.16
CA GLY A 117 -6.68 -1.95 -3.91
C GLY A 117 -8.14 -1.60 -3.65
N HIS A 118 -9.09 -2.20 -4.38
CA HIS A 118 -10.50 -2.05 -4.06
C HIS A 118 -10.87 -2.92 -2.87
N VAL A 119 -11.61 -2.33 -1.93
CA VAL A 119 -12.11 -3.04 -0.75
C VAL A 119 -13.22 -4.02 -1.13
N GLY A 120 -13.19 -5.22 -0.55
CA GLY A 120 -14.22 -6.23 -0.75
C GLY A 120 -14.22 -7.30 0.33
N ASN A 121 -14.53 -8.54 -0.05
CA ASN A 121 -14.66 -9.67 0.87
C ASN A 121 -13.82 -10.85 0.36
N ALA A 122 -12.89 -11.33 1.18
CA ALA A 122 -12.03 -12.47 0.88
C ALA A 122 -12.77 -13.82 0.81
N GLY A 123 -13.98 -13.91 1.38
CA GLY A 123 -14.80 -15.13 1.37
C GLY A 123 -14.44 -16.13 2.46
N HIS A 124 -13.46 -15.83 3.31
CA HIS A 124 -13.08 -16.62 4.48
C HIS A 124 -12.70 -15.75 5.68
N ASN A 125 -12.61 -16.37 6.86
CA ASN A 125 -12.25 -15.65 8.08
C ASN A 125 -10.72 -15.49 8.19
N PRO A 126 -10.23 -14.29 8.54
CA PRO A 126 -8.80 -14.04 8.64
C PRO A 126 -8.12 -14.73 9.82
N GLY A 127 -8.87 -15.09 10.87
CA GLY A 127 -8.31 -15.74 12.06
C GLY A 127 -7.77 -17.15 11.81
N GLY A 128 -8.05 -17.76 10.65
CA GLY A 128 -7.52 -19.06 10.22
C GLY A 128 -6.26 -18.96 9.35
N GLU A 129 -5.78 -17.76 9.07
CA GLU A 129 -4.63 -17.54 8.19
C GLU A 129 -3.33 -17.50 9.00
N HIS A 130 -2.57 -18.59 8.92
CA HIS A 130 -1.33 -18.73 9.69
C HIS A 130 -0.09 -18.94 8.80
N SER A 131 -0.28 -19.14 7.49
CA SER A 131 0.80 -19.54 6.59
C SER A 131 0.50 -19.15 5.14
N ALA A 132 1.48 -18.51 4.49
CA ALA A 132 1.55 -18.16 3.07
C ALA A 132 1.62 -19.37 2.10
N GLY A 133 0.87 -20.43 2.41
CA GLY A 133 0.84 -21.65 1.60
C GLY A 133 2.11 -22.51 1.66
N PHE A 134 2.94 -22.42 2.72
CA PHE A 134 3.93 -23.47 2.98
C PHE A 134 3.22 -24.65 3.64
N GLN A 135 2.60 -25.52 2.83
CA GLN A 135 1.98 -26.76 3.29
C GLN A 135 3.08 -27.76 3.73
N GLY A 136 3.60 -27.57 4.93
CA GLY A 136 4.10 -28.69 5.72
C GLY A 136 2.90 -29.57 6.09
N HIS A 137 2.89 -30.82 5.63
CA HIS A 137 1.87 -31.81 5.91
C HIS A 137 1.41 -31.81 7.38
N GLY A 138 0.11 -31.59 7.64
CA GLY A 138 -0.41 -31.66 9.01
C GLY A 138 -1.90 -31.31 9.18
N GLY A 139 -2.79 -32.13 8.62
CA GLY A 139 -4.06 -32.57 9.21
C GLY A 139 -5.12 -31.56 9.72
N GLY A 140 -6.34 -31.73 9.19
CA GLY A 140 -7.56 -31.64 10.02
C GLY A 140 -8.54 -30.54 9.65
N GLY A 141 -9.35 -30.76 8.61
CA GLY A 141 -10.56 -29.96 8.39
C GLY A 141 -11.61 -30.27 9.47
N HIS A 142 -12.24 -29.24 10.02
CA HIS A 142 -13.46 -29.36 10.82
C HIS A 142 -14.48 -28.32 10.33
N SER A 143 -15.45 -28.81 9.57
CA SER A 143 -16.74 -28.18 9.31
C SER A 143 -17.56 -28.21 10.59
N GLY A 144 -17.82 -27.05 11.19
CA GLY A 144 -18.76 -26.90 12.30
C GLY A 144 -19.91 -26.00 11.89
N GLY A 145 -21.02 -26.60 11.46
CA GLY A 145 -22.31 -25.91 11.42
C GLY A 145 -23.02 -26.07 12.75
N HIS A 146 -23.75 -25.05 13.21
CA HIS A 146 -24.79 -25.23 14.23
C HIS A 146 -25.87 -24.12 14.12
N HIS A 147 -27.10 -24.63 14.02
CA HIS A 147 -28.42 -24.15 14.51
C HIS A 147 -28.80 -22.68 14.43
#